data_AF-A0A920FQC7-F1
#
_entry.id   AF-A0A920FQC7-F1
#
_cell.length_a   1.000
_cell.length_b   1.000
_cell.length_c   1.000
_cell.angle_alpha   90.00
_cell.angle_beta   90.00
_cell.angle_gamma   90.00
#
_symmetry.space_group_name_H-M   'P 1'
#
loop_
_entity.id
_entity.type
_entity.pdbx_description
1 polymer ?
#
loop_
_entity_poly.entity_id
_entity_poly.type
_entity_poly.pdbx_seq_one_letter_code
_entity_poly.pdbx_strand_id
1 'polypeptide(L)'
;MANVINLNDHLKDKYDEQLITKIKLCRIRDEIEEKLNNYSIIENNELAVSLSSGRYAAMKLTKLIGKEDTIQFFQDCIETASKT
;
A
#
# COMPACT_ATOMS: atom_id res chain seq x y z
N MET A 1 -44.67 16.65 7.93
CA MET A 1 -44.14 15.67 6.96
C MET A 1 -42.72 15.36 7.38
N ALA A 2 -42.52 14.26 8.11
CA ALA A 2 -41.18 13.88 8.57
C ALA A 2 -40.43 13.22 7.42
N ASN A 3 -39.32 13.83 6.99
CA ASN A 3 -38.47 13.29 5.95
C ASN A 3 -37.67 12.12 6.56
N VAL A 4 -37.99 10.90 6.16
CA VAL A 4 -37.25 9.70 6.56
C VAL A 4 -35.91 9.72 5.82
N ILE A 5 -34.85 10.11 6.51
CA ILE A 5 -33.48 10.02 5.98
C ILE A 5 -33.20 8.54 5.74
N ASN A 6 -33.05 8.15 4.48
CA ASN A 6 -32.79 6.77 4.08
C ASN A 6 -31.35 6.41 4.44
N LEU A 7 -31.16 5.90 5.66
CA LEU A 7 -29.86 5.52 6.24
C LEU A 7 -29.09 4.51 5.35
N ASN A 8 -29.79 3.75 4.52
CA ASN A 8 -29.21 2.73 3.65
C ASN A 8 -28.43 3.31 2.46
N ASP A 9 -28.79 4.51 1.98
CA ASP A 9 -28.08 5.15 0.85
C ASP A 9 -26.70 5.66 1.28
N HIS A 10 -26.60 6.29 2.46
CA HIS A 10 -25.33 6.76 3.01
C HIS A 10 -24.36 5.62 3.36
N LEU A 11 -24.87 4.44 3.72
CA LEU A 11 -24.05 3.26 4.00
C LEU A 11 -23.48 2.64 2.72
N LYS A 12 -24.22 2.70 1.61
CA LYS A 12 -23.79 2.20 0.30
C LYS A 12 -22.70 3.07 -0.32
N ASP A 13 -22.88 4.39 -0.27
CA ASP A 13 -21.92 5.37 -0.79
C ASP A 13 -20.54 5.25 -0.11
N LYS A 14 -20.53 5.08 1.23
CA LYS A 14 -19.30 4.93 2.02
C LYS A 14 -18.57 3.62 1.75
N TYR A 15 -19.30 2.55 1.43
CA TYR A 15 -18.74 1.24 1.07
C TYR A 15 -18.12 1.25 -0.33
N ASP A 16 -18.79 1.90 -1.29
CA ASP A 16 -18.27 2.08 -2.65
C ASP A 16 -16.99 2.92 -2.65
N GLU A 17 -16.94 4.01 -1.87
CA GLU A 17 -15.77 4.88 -1.77
C GLU A 17 -14.56 4.16 -1.12
N GLN A 18 -14.80 3.34 -0.10
CA GLN A 18 -13.78 2.48 0.52
C GLN A 18 -13.28 1.38 -0.43
N LEU A 19 -14.18 0.78 -1.22
CA LEU A 19 -13.84 -0.25 -2.20
C LEU A 19 -13.02 0.32 -3.36
N ILE A 20 -13.40 1.50 -3.87
CA ILE A 20 -12.66 2.24 -4.90
C ILE A 20 -11.27 2.61 -4.39
N THR A 21 -11.16 3.05 -3.13
CA THR A 21 -9.88 3.39 -2.51
C THR A 21 -8.98 2.15 -2.39
N LYS A 22 -9.54 1.01 -1.99
CA LYS A 22 -8.80 -0.26 -1.91
C LYS A 22 -8.34 -0.76 -3.29
N ILE A 23 -9.18 -0.65 -4.32
CA ILE A 23 -8.82 -1.02 -5.70
C ILE A 23 -7.71 -0.10 -6.22
N LYS A 24 -7.76 1.20 -5.93
CA LYS A 24 -6.69 2.14 -6.31
C LYS A 24 -5.37 1.79 -5.63
N LEU A 25 -5.40 1.45 -4.34
CA LEU A 25 -4.21 1.01 -3.61
C LEU A 25 -3.62 -0.29 -4.18
N CYS A 26 -4.46 -1.27 -4.50
CA CYS A 26 -4.03 -2.50 -5.17
C CYS A 26 -3.39 -2.20 -6.53
N ARG A 27 -4.02 -1.36 -7.37
CA ARG A 27 -3.45 -0.98 -8.67
C ARG A 27 -2.09 -0.30 -8.54
N ILE A 28 -1.96 0.66 -7.61
CA ILE A 28 -0.69 1.36 -7.38
C ILE A 28 0.40 0.38 -6.93
N ARG A 29 0.06 -0.57 -6.04
CA ARG A 29 0.99 -1.62 -5.63
C ARG A 29 1.41 -2.47 -6.83
N ASP A 30 0.45 -3.02 -7.57
CA ASP A 30 0.70 -3.95 -8.67
C ASP A 30 1.53 -3.26 -9.78
N GLU A 31 1.25 -2.00 -10.12
CA GLU A 31 2.03 -1.20 -11.08
C GLU A 31 3.47 -0.94 -10.60
N ILE A 32 3.67 -0.70 -9.30
CA ILE A 32 5.00 -0.50 -8.72
C ILE A 32 5.78 -1.82 -8.71
N GLU A 33 5.13 -2.92 -8.33
CA GLU A 33 5.72 -4.26 -8.34
C GLU A 33 6.14 -4.68 -9.76
N GLU A 34 5.28 -4.46 -10.76
CA GLU A 34 5.60 -4.75 -12.16
C GLU A 34 6.82 -3.95 -12.64
N LYS A 35 6.88 -2.65 -12.33
CA LYS A 35 8.03 -1.81 -12.68
C LYS A 35 9.31 -2.28 -12.01
N LEU A 36 9.25 -2.61 -10.72
CA LEU A 36 10.41 -3.11 -9.97
C LEU A 36 10.88 -4.46 -10.52
N ASN A 37 9.94 -5.36 -10.84
CA ASN A 37 10.27 -6.66 -11.41
C ASN A 37 10.92 -6.52 -12.80
N ASN A 38 10.37 -5.66 -13.66
CA ASN A 38 10.97 -5.36 -14.96
C ASN A 38 12.39 -4.78 -14.83
N TYR A 39 12.60 -3.86 -13.88
CA TYR A 39 13.94 -3.34 -13.59
C TYR A 39 14.91 -4.41 -13.07
N SER A 40 14.41 -5.31 -12.22
CA SER A 40 15.18 -6.45 -11.71
C SER A 40 15.64 -7.37 -12.84
N ILE A 41 14.75 -7.65 -13.80
CA ILE A 41 15.04 -8.48 -14.98
C ILE A 41 16.05 -7.79 -15.91
N ILE A 42 15.89 -6.48 -16.17
CA ILE A 42 16.77 -5.71 -17.06
C ILE A 42 18.20 -5.64 -16.52
N GLU A 43 18.36 -5.33 -15.24
CA GLU A 43 19.66 -5.22 -14.58
C GLU A 43 20.20 -6.59 -14.11
N ASN A 44 19.38 -7.64 -14.20
CA ASN A 44 19.63 -8.99 -13.69
C ASN A 44 20.13 -8.99 -12.22
N ASN A 45 19.63 -8.04 -11.42
CA ASN A 45 20.07 -7.81 -10.05
C ASN A 45 18.88 -7.45 -9.15
N GLU A 46 18.13 -8.48 -8.77
CA GLU A 46 16.94 -8.38 -7.93
C GLU A 46 17.23 -7.80 -6.54
N LEU A 47 18.39 -8.11 -5.99
CA LEU A 47 18.80 -7.61 -4.67
C LEU A 47 19.02 -6.11 -4.68
N ALA A 48 19.69 -5.57 -5.71
CA ALA A 48 19.93 -4.13 -5.81
C ALA A 48 18.62 -3.35 -5.96
N VAL A 49 17.67 -3.88 -6.74
CA VAL A 49 16.36 -3.26 -6.95
C VAL A 49 15.53 -3.31 -5.66
N SER A 50 15.49 -4.45 -4.98
CA SER A 50 14.77 -4.63 -3.71
C SER A 50 15.32 -3.76 -2.59
N LEU A 51 16.65 -3.63 -2.50
CA LEU A 51 17.28 -2.76 -1.50
C LEU A 51 17.00 -1.28 -1.78
N SER A 52 17.01 -0.88 -3.06
CA SER A 52 16.73 0.49 -3.48
C SER A 52 15.27 0.87 -3.24
N SER A 53 14.33 -0.02 -3.53
CA SER A 53 12.90 0.17 -3.27
C SER A 53 12.63 0.25 -1.76
N GLY A 54 13.23 -0.64 -0.97
CA GLY A 54 13.17 -0.61 0.49
C GLY A 54 13.72 0.69 1.08
N ARG A 55 14.87 1.17 0.57
CA ARG A 55 15.45 2.47 0.97
C ARG A 55 14.49 3.62 0.66
N TYR A 56 13.91 3.65 -0.56
CA TYR A 56 12.95 4.68 -0.94
C TYR A 56 11.72 4.67 -0.03
N ALA A 57 11.14 3.50 0.20
CA ALA A 57 9.99 3.32 1.09
C ALA A 57 10.31 3.79 2.51
N ALA A 58 11.43 3.37 3.10
CA ALA A 58 11.83 3.77 4.44
C ALA A 58 12.00 5.29 4.58
N MET A 59 12.68 5.93 3.63
CA MET A 59 12.89 7.38 3.66
C MET A 59 11.59 8.17 3.48
N LYS A 60 10.66 7.69 2.65
CA LYS A 60 9.39 8.36 2.40
C LYS A 60 8.39 8.15 3.54
N LEU A 61 8.24 6.92 4.02
CA LEU A 61 7.37 6.60 5.16
C LEU A 61 7.83 7.36 6.41
N THR A 62 9.13 7.37 6.71
CA THR A 62 9.65 8.12 7.87
C THR A 62 9.29 9.61 7.81
N LYS A 63 9.21 10.19 6.60
CA LYS A 63 8.81 11.60 6.41
C LYS A 63 7.30 11.83 6.48
N LEU A 64 6.49 10.83 6.14
CA LEU A 64 5.03 10.97 6.05
C LEU A 64 4.32 10.58 7.36
N ILE A 65 4.69 9.44 7.93
CA ILE A 65 4.04 8.87 9.14
C ILE A 65 4.94 8.96 10.37
N GLY A 66 6.23 9.28 10.21
CA GLY A 66 7.17 9.35 11.33
C GLY A 66 7.98 8.06 11.52
N LYS A 67 8.99 8.12 12.39
CA LYS A 67 9.99 7.06 12.57
C LYS A 67 9.40 5.79 13.19
N GLU A 68 8.62 5.92 14.26
CA GLU A 68 8.09 4.78 15.02
C GLU A 68 7.11 3.96 14.18
N ASP A 69 6.13 4.62 13.55
CA ASP A 69 5.14 3.96 12.69
C ASP A 69 5.78 3.30 11.47
N THR A 70 6.85 3.89 10.93
CA THR A 70 7.60 3.30 9.82
C THR A 70 8.31 2.01 10.25
N ILE A 71 8.94 2.01 11.43
CA ILE A 71 9.62 0.81 11.96
C ILE A 71 8.60 -0.29 12.21
N GLN A 72 7.46 0.04 12.81
CA GLN A 72 6.37 -0.93 13.05
C GLN A 72 5.87 -1.52 11.73
N PHE A 73 5.65 -0.69 10.70
CA PHE A 73 5.25 -1.16 9.38
C PHE A 73 6.25 -2.14 8.77
N PHE A 74 7.55 -1.85 8.83
CA PHE A 74 8.56 -2.79 8.33
C PHE A 74 8.64 -4.07 9.16
N GLN A 75 8.44 -4.00 10.48
CA GLN A 75 8.38 -5.18 11.34
C GLN A 75 7.20 -6.08 10.96
N ASP A 76 6.01 -5.51 10.77
CA ASP A 76 4.82 -6.24 10.34
C ASP A 76 5.04 -6.91 8.96
N CYS A 77 5.72 -6.21 8.04
CA CYS A 77 6.11 -6.75 6.74
C CYS A 77 7.06 -7.94 6.86
N ILE A 78 8.10 -7.84 7.72
CA ILE A 78 9.08 -8.91 7.95
C ILE A 78 8.40 -10.12 8.62
N GLU A 79 7.50 -9.89 9.57
CA GLU A 79 6.76 -10.95 10.24
C GLU A 79 5.85 -11.69 9.25
N THR A 80 5.21 -10.96 8.33
CA THR A 80 4.38 -11.56 7.26
C THR A 80 5.24 -12.40 6.32
N ALA A 81 6.42 -11.90 5.92
CA ALA A 81 7.34 -12.64 5.06
C ALA A 81 7.91 -13.89 5.76
N SER A 82 8.17 -13.82 7.07
CA SER A 82 8.73 -14.94 7.85
C SER A 82 7.69 -16.03 8.18
N LYS A 83 6.40 -15.71 8.09
CA LYS A 83 5.29 -16.66 8.24
C LYS A 83 4.98 -17.46 6.96
N THR A 84 5.61 -17.09 5.84
CA THR A 84 5.51 -17.78 4.55
C THR A 84 6.67 -18.74 4.37
#